data_AF-A0A2K3JPQ5-F1
#
_entry.id   AF-A0A2K3JPQ5-F1
#
_cell.length_a   1.000
_cell.length_b   1.000
_cell.length_c   1.000
_cell.angle_alpha   90.00
_cell.angle_beta   90.00
_cell.angle_gamma   90.00
#
_symmetry.space_group_name_H-M   'P 1'
#
loop_
_entity.id
_entity.type
_entity.pdbx_description
1 polymer ?
#
loop_
_entity_poly.entity_id
_entity_poly.type
_entity_poly.pdbx_seq_one_letter_code
_entity_poly.pdbx_strand_id
1 'polypeptide(L)'
;AKNFSMNILKQSSSIWVQELVSNLDIFFDQIEATLSQSSSASYFSPMQQFLFTFLSKVLARADPSLDPKIAKSGATMLNKWLAVQLLPTISIGSFQPLEEIFLHSFSYPYALVSGDYNNLYNFIKQHGNALSSKV
;
A
#
# COMPACT_ATOMS: atom_id res chain seq x y z
N ALA A 1 -17.78 -11.03 -6.68
CA ALA A 1 -16.75 -10.61 -5.70
C ALA A 1 -16.11 -11.80 -4.97
N LYS A 2 -16.84 -12.59 -4.16
CA LYS A 2 -16.28 -13.69 -3.34
C LYS A 2 -15.38 -14.68 -4.11
N ASN A 3 -15.86 -15.23 -5.22
CA ASN A 3 -15.10 -16.22 -6.00
C ASN A 3 -13.79 -15.64 -6.58
N PHE A 4 -13.83 -14.37 -7.00
CA PHE A 4 -12.66 -13.67 -7.50
C PHE A 4 -11.60 -13.50 -6.41
N SER A 5 -11.99 -13.02 -5.22
CA SER A 5 -11.08 -12.90 -4.08
C SER A 5 -10.51 -14.25 -3.65
N MET A 6 -11.34 -15.31 -3.60
CA MET A 6 -10.86 -16.66 -3.30
C MET A 6 -9.87 -17.18 -4.35
N ASN A 7 -10.07 -16.85 -5.63
CA ASN A 7 -9.14 -17.22 -6.69
C ASN A 7 -7.78 -16.51 -6.51
N ILE A 8 -7.77 -15.22 -6.19
CA ILE A 8 -6.54 -14.47 -5.87
C ILE A 8 -5.79 -15.14 -4.72
N LEU A 9 -6.48 -15.46 -3.62
CA LEU A 9 -5.86 -16.11 -2.46
C LEU A 9 -5.31 -17.49 -2.81
N LYS A 10 -6.06 -18.28 -3.58
CA LYS A 10 -5.62 -19.60 -4.06
C LYS A 10 -4.38 -19.50 -4.95
N GLN A 11 -4.34 -18.55 -5.88
CA GLN A 11 -3.15 -18.33 -6.71
C GLN A 11 -1.96 -17.84 -5.86
N SER A 12 -2.23 -17.18 -4.74
CA SER A 12 -1.22 -16.67 -3.82
C SER A 12 -0.61 -17.69 -2.89
N SER A 13 -1.28 -18.82 -2.68
CA SER A 13 -0.81 -19.85 -1.76
C SER A 13 0.57 -20.40 -2.11
N SER A 14 0.97 -20.34 -3.39
CA SER A 14 2.26 -20.88 -3.85
C SER A 14 3.46 -19.95 -3.68
N ILE A 15 3.25 -18.63 -3.50
CA ILE A 15 4.38 -17.66 -3.45
C ILE A 15 4.45 -16.85 -2.16
N TRP A 16 3.36 -16.76 -1.39
CA TRP A 16 3.29 -15.79 -0.29
C TRP A 16 4.35 -16.00 0.80
N VAL A 17 4.72 -17.24 1.13
CA VAL A 17 5.76 -17.49 2.15
C VAL A 17 7.11 -16.96 1.70
N GLN A 18 7.50 -17.29 0.47
CA GLN A 18 8.78 -16.87 -0.10
C GLN A 18 8.86 -15.34 -0.21
N GLU A 19 7.80 -14.70 -0.72
CA GLU A 19 7.74 -13.24 -0.79
C GLU A 19 7.73 -12.61 0.60
N LEU A 20 7.02 -13.18 1.57
CA LEU A 20 6.99 -12.65 2.93
C LEU A 20 8.39 -12.64 3.55
N VAL A 21 9.10 -13.77 3.52
CA VAL A 21 10.45 -13.89 4.08
C VAL A 21 11.41 -12.93 3.37
N SER A 22 11.43 -12.94 2.03
CA SER A 22 12.33 -12.07 1.28
C SER A 22 12.09 -10.58 1.53
N ASN A 23 10.83 -10.14 1.68
CA ASN A 23 10.53 -8.74 1.96
C ASN A 23 10.79 -8.39 3.45
N LEU A 24 10.65 -9.36 4.38
CA LEU A 24 11.01 -9.19 5.79
C LEU A 24 12.53 -9.04 5.97
N ASP A 25 13.34 -9.82 5.25
CA ASP A 25 14.80 -9.69 5.28
C ASP A 25 15.22 -8.26 4.90
N ILE A 26 14.68 -7.73 3.78
CA ILE A 26 14.92 -6.35 3.35
C ILE A 26 14.47 -5.33 4.40
N PHE A 27 13.32 -5.56 5.05
CA PHE A 27 12.80 -4.68 6.09
C PHE A 27 13.72 -4.64 7.33
N PHE A 28 14.19 -5.80 7.79
CA PHE A 28 15.10 -5.87 8.93
C PHE A 28 16.48 -5.31 8.59
N ASP A 29 17.01 -5.59 7.39
CA ASP A 29 18.27 -4.99 6.91
C ASP A 29 18.22 -3.45 6.93
N GLN A 30 17.08 -2.86 6.55
CA GLN A 30 16.88 -1.40 6.60
C GLN A 30 16.86 -0.85 8.04
N ILE A 31 16.22 -1.59 8.97
CA ILE A 31 16.19 -1.22 10.39
C ILE A 31 17.60 -1.31 10.97
N GLU A 32 18.31 -2.41 10.73
CA GLU A 32 19.67 -2.63 11.22
C GLU A 32 20.64 -1.59 10.67
N ALA A 33 20.56 -1.27 9.38
CA ALA A 33 21.35 -0.21 8.76
C ALA A 33 21.13 1.15 9.45
N THR A 34 19.87 1.47 9.78
CA THR A 34 19.56 2.71 10.52
C THR A 34 20.13 2.67 11.94
N LEU A 35 19.94 1.57 12.68
CA LEU A 35 20.45 1.39 14.04
C LEU A 35 21.98 1.40 14.12
N SER A 36 22.67 1.03 13.05
CA SER A 36 24.14 1.13 12.99
C SER A 36 24.64 2.58 12.98
N GLN A 37 23.78 3.53 12.57
CA GLN A 37 24.10 4.95 12.43
C GLN A 37 23.41 5.83 13.49
N SER A 38 22.35 5.33 14.14
CA SER A 38 21.59 6.04 15.16
C SER A 38 21.15 5.12 16.31
N SER A 39 20.95 5.68 17.50
CA SER A 39 20.48 4.94 18.68
C SER A 39 19.02 4.47 18.61
N SER A 40 18.29 4.87 17.56
CA SER A 40 16.89 4.50 17.33
C SER A 40 16.60 4.44 15.84
N ALA A 41 15.59 3.66 15.45
CA ALA A 41 15.11 3.56 14.08
C ALA A 41 13.58 3.61 14.05
N SER A 42 13.03 4.36 13.09
CA SER A 42 11.60 4.33 12.82
C SER A 42 11.28 3.12 11.95
N TYR A 43 10.43 2.23 12.45
CA TYR A 43 9.99 1.04 11.72
C TYR A 43 8.78 1.31 10.82
N PHE A 44 8.01 2.37 11.08
CA PHE A 44 6.70 2.56 10.46
C PHE A 44 6.78 2.74 8.94
N SER A 45 7.67 3.62 8.46
CA SER A 45 7.84 3.87 7.02
C SER A 45 8.39 2.64 6.28
N PRO A 46 9.50 2.00 6.74
CA PRO A 46 9.97 0.74 6.16
C PRO A 46 8.90 -0.36 6.16
N MET A 47 8.10 -0.48 7.22
CA MET A 47 7.02 -1.46 7.33
C MET A 47 5.92 -1.21 6.29
N GLN A 48 5.53 0.05 6.06
CA GLN A 48 4.55 0.39 5.02
C GLN A 48 5.05 0.03 3.63
N GLN A 49 6.34 0.28 3.35
CA GLN A 49 6.95 -0.09 2.07
C GLN A 49 7.03 -1.61 1.89
N PHE A 50 7.43 -2.32 2.94
CA PHE A 50 7.42 -3.78 3.02
C PHE A 50 6.04 -4.35 2.68
N LEU A 51 5.00 -3.92 3.41
CA LEU A 51 3.64 -4.41 3.23
C LEU A 51 3.11 -4.10 1.82
N PHE A 52 3.34 -2.89 1.31
CA PHE A 52 2.94 -2.52 -0.04
C PHE A 52 3.59 -3.42 -1.09
N THR A 53 4.89 -3.69 -0.96
CA THR A 53 5.65 -4.52 -1.90
C THR A 53 5.18 -5.97 -1.85
N PHE A 54 5.10 -6.53 -0.64
CA PHE A 54 4.60 -7.89 -0.41
C PHE A 54 3.18 -8.08 -0.97
N LEU A 55 2.25 -7.19 -0.63
CA LEU A 55 0.86 -7.33 -1.08
C LEU A 55 0.69 -7.08 -2.58
N SER A 56 1.50 -6.21 -3.20
CA SER A 56 1.46 -6.01 -4.65
C SER A 56 1.90 -7.27 -5.41
N LYS A 57 3.00 -7.89 -4.96
CA LYS A 57 3.50 -9.14 -5.55
C LYS A 57 2.55 -10.31 -5.29
N VAL A 58 2.05 -10.43 -4.07
CA VAL A 58 1.19 -11.54 -3.68
C VAL A 58 -0.23 -11.33 -4.21
N LEU A 59 -0.94 -10.26 -3.91
CA LEU A 59 -2.34 -10.17 -4.32
C LEU A 59 -2.53 -9.78 -5.79
N ALA A 60 -1.68 -8.90 -6.31
CA ALA A 60 -1.85 -8.37 -7.67
C ALA A 60 -0.92 -8.99 -8.72
N ARG A 61 0.04 -9.84 -8.31
CA ARG A 61 1.08 -10.38 -9.19
C ARG A 61 1.86 -9.29 -9.95
N ALA A 62 1.95 -8.11 -9.34
CA ALA A 62 2.64 -6.95 -9.89
C ALA A 62 3.83 -6.63 -8.98
N ASP A 63 5.04 -6.65 -9.54
CA ASP A 63 6.24 -6.29 -8.81
C ASP A 63 6.46 -4.77 -8.88
N PRO A 64 6.38 -4.03 -7.75
CA PRO A 64 6.60 -2.58 -7.74
C PRO A 64 7.95 -2.14 -8.29
N SER A 65 8.97 -2.98 -8.27
CA SER A 65 10.30 -2.65 -8.80
C SER A 65 10.31 -2.39 -10.31
N LEU A 66 9.28 -2.85 -11.04
CA LEU A 66 9.12 -2.62 -12.47
C LEU A 66 8.70 -1.18 -12.83
N ASP A 67 8.23 -0.41 -11.85
CA ASP A 67 7.91 1.01 -11.99
C ASP A 67 8.62 1.81 -10.88
N PRO A 68 9.68 2.59 -11.21
CA PRO A 68 10.43 3.36 -10.22
C PRO A 68 9.60 4.34 -9.39
N LYS A 69 8.52 4.88 -9.96
CA LYS A 69 7.62 5.81 -9.27
C LYS A 69 6.80 5.06 -8.22
N ILE A 70 6.31 3.87 -8.57
CA ILE A 70 5.54 3.00 -7.67
C ILE A 70 6.43 2.40 -6.60
N ALA A 71 7.63 1.93 -6.96
CA ALA A 71 8.62 1.44 -6.00
C ALA A 71 8.92 2.48 -4.91
N LYS A 72 9.07 3.75 -5.28
CA LYS A 72 9.41 4.84 -4.35
C LYS A 72 8.21 5.38 -3.56
N SER A 73 7.02 5.41 -4.14
CA SER A 73 5.90 6.20 -3.60
C SER A 73 4.55 5.50 -3.56
N GLY A 74 4.46 4.25 -4.01
CA GLY A 74 3.20 3.49 -4.08
C GLY A 74 2.49 3.34 -2.73
N ALA A 75 3.23 3.04 -1.66
CA ALA A 75 2.68 2.97 -0.30
C ALA A 75 2.05 4.31 0.13
N THR A 76 2.73 5.43 -0.15
CA THR A 76 2.23 6.78 0.16
C THR A 76 1.01 7.15 -0.69
N MET A 77 1.02 6.80 -1.99
CA MET A 77 -0.13 7.00 -2.88
C MET A 77 -1.37 6.26 -2.35
N LEU A 78 -1.18 5.00 -1.91
CA LEU A 78 -2.26 4.20 -1.35
C LEU A 78 -2.79 4.81 -0.04
N ASN A 79 -1.90 5.22 0.85
CA ASN A 79 -2.28 5.88 2.11
C ASN A 79 -3.07 7.17 1.87
N LYS A 80 -2.66 8.01 0.91
CA LYS A 80 -3.40 9.24 0.57
C LYS A 80 -4.79 8.93 0.03
N TRP A 81 -4.89 7.98 -0.89
CA TRP A 81 -6.18 7.55 -1.43
C TRP A 81 -7.10 7.03 -0.32
N LEU A 82 -6.58 6.19 0.59
CA LEU A 82 -7.34 5.65 1.71
C LEU A 82 -7.71 6.74 2.73
N ALA A 83 -6.80 7.66 3.03
CA ALA A 83 -7.04 8.74 3.98
C ALA A 83 -8.26 9.57 3.58
N VAL A 84 -8.37 9.96 2.31
CA VAL A 84 -9.53 10.71 1.80
C VAL A 84 -10.86 9.99 2.02
N GLN A 85 -10.87 8.65 2.02
CA GLN A 85 -12.07 7.85 2.30
C GLN A 85 -12.37 7.76 3.80
N LEU A 86 -11.34 7.72 4.64
CA LEU A 86 -11.48 7.52 6.08
C LEU A 86 -11.67 8.82 6.87
N LEU A 87 -11.17 9.96 6.38
CA LEU A 87 -11.21 11.27 7.05
C LEU A 87 -12.59 11.62 7.64
N PRO A 88 -13.73 11.36 6.94
CA PRO A 88 -15.05 11.63 7.51
C PRO A 88 -15.48 10.74 8.69
N THR A 89 -14.75 9.66 8.96
CA THR A 89 -15.16 8.60 9.90
C THR A 89 -14.21 8.39 11.06
N ILE A 90 -12.97 8.88 10.95
CA ILE A 90 -11.94 8.66 11.96
C ILE A 90 -11.65 9.96 12.70
N SER A 91 -11.40 9.85 14.01
CA SER A 91 -10.80 10.97 14.73
C SER A 91 -9.29 10.96 14.55
N ILE A 92 -8.70 12.13 14.30
CA ILE A 92 -7.24 12.29 14.16
C ILE A 92 -6.58 12.90 15.40
N GLY A 93 -7.33 13.06 16.50
CA GLY A 93 -6.84 13.56 17.79
C GLY A 93 -6.45 15.04 17.77
N SER A 94 -7.07 15.83 16.87
CA SER A 94 -6.81 17.26 16.73
C SER A 94 -7.78 18.09 17.58
N PHE A 95 -7.73 19.42 17.46
CA PHE A 95 -8.69 20.28 18.14
C PHE A 95 -10.09 20.05 17.56
N GLN A 96 -10.97 19.44 18.35
CA GLN A 96 -12.25 18.88 17.89
C GLN A 96 -13.09 19.83 17.01
N PRO A 97 -13.27 21.13 17.32
CA PRO A 97 -14.03 22.02 16.44
C PRO A 97 -13.50 22.12 15.01
N LEU A 98 -12.18 22.09 14.82
CA LEU A 98 -11.58 22.10 13.48
C LEU A 98 -11.77 20.74 12.80
N GLU A 99 -11.69 19.66 13.56
CA GLU A 99 -11.90 18.30 13.06
C GLU A 99 -13.32 18.13 12.51
N GLU A 100 -14.32 18.59 13.26
CA GLU A 100 -15.73 18.52 12.85
C GLU A 100 -15.99 19.35 11.59
N ILE A 101 -15.50 20.61 11.55
CA ILE A 101 -15.74 21.53 10.43
C ILE A 101 -15.05 21.05 9.16
N PHE A 102 -13.78 20.63 9.26
CA PHE A 102 -12.98 20.30 8.09
C PHE A 102 -13.06 18.83 7.70
N LEU A 103 -13.06 17.88 8.64
CA LEU A 103 -12.89 16.47 8.31
C LEU A 103 -14.21 15.69 8.28
N HIS A 104 -15.15 15.99 9.18
CA HIS A 104 -16.35 15.18 9.39
C HIS A 104 -17.63 15.73 8.74
N SER A 105 -17.62 17.00 8.31
CA SER A 105 -18.81 17.66 7.76
C SER A 105 -19.10 17.35 6.29
N PHE A 106 -18.12 16.87 5.51
CA PHE A 106 -18.30 16.62 4.08
C PHE A 106 -17.45 15.47 3.58
N SER A 107 -17.93 14.80 2.53
CA SER A 107 -17.13 13.84 1.78
C SER A 107 -16.07 14.58 0.96
N TYR A 108 -14.83 14.14 1.07
CA TYR A 108 -13.73 14.74 0.33
C TYR A 108 -13.78 14.38 -1.16
N PRO A 109 -13.54 15.34 -2.06
CA PRO A 109 -13.61 15.08 -3.49
C PRO A 109 -12.48 14.15 -3.96
N TYR A 110 -12.84 13.11 -4.72
CA TYR A 110 -11.89 12.15 -5.32
C TYR A 110 -10.81 12.84 -6.18
N ALA A 111 -11.11 14.02 -6.74
CA ALA A 111 -10.17 14.81 -7.52
C ALA A 111 -8.82 15.02 -6.79
N LEU A 112 -8.82 15.13 -5.46
CA LEU A 112 -7.60 15.32 -4.64
C LEU A 112 -6.61 14.15 -4.73
N VAL A 113 -7.08 12.94 -5.01
CA VAL A 113 -6.27 11.70 -5.04
C VAL A 113 -6.31 11.00 -6.38
N SER A 114 -6.97 11.59 -7.38
CA SER A 114 -7.17 11.00 -8.71
C SER A 114 -5.85 10.67 -9.42
N GLY A 115 -4.84 11.53 -9.34
CA GLY A 115 -3.53 11.30 -9.93
C GLY A 115 -2.78 10.12 -9.31
N ASP A 116 -2.75 10.07 -7.97
CA ASP A 116 -2.11 8.97 -7.21
C ASP A 116 -2.83 7.64 -7.44
N TYR A 117 -4.17 7.66 -7.44
CA TYR A 117 -4.98 6.50 -7.80
C TYR A 117 -4.71 6.02 -9.23
N ASN A 118 -4.66 6.93 -10.21
CA ASN A 118 -4.44 6.56 -11.61
C ASN A 118 -3.05 5.94 -11.82
N ASN A 119 -2.02 6.41 -11.09
CA ASN A 119 -0.70 5.77 -11.12
C ASN A 119 -0.79 4.31 -10.64
N LEU A 120 -1.42 4.07 -9.48
CA LEU A 120 -1.60 2.73 -8.93
C LEU A 120 -2.45 1.84 -9.86
N TYR A 121 -3.54 2.36 -10.39
CA TYR A 121 -4.40 1.64 -11.33
C TYR A 121 -3.64 1.22 -12.58
N ASN A 122 -2.91 2.14 -13.20
CA ASN A 122 -2.15 1.86 -14.41
C ASN A 122 -1.02 0.86 -14.15
N PHE A 123 -0.34 0.96 -13.00
CA PHE A 123 0.67 -0.01 -12.58
C PHE A 123 0.09 -1.43 -12.50
N ILE A 124 -1.02 -1.62 -11.78
CA ILE A 124 -1.65 -2.95 -11.66
C ILE A 124 -2.15 -3.45 -13.02
N LYS A 125 -2.70 -2.55 -13.84
CA LYS A 125 -3.17 -2.90 -15.20
C LYS A 125 -2.04 -3.36 -16.12
N GLN A 126 -0.85 -2.76 -16.00
CA GLN A 126 0.30 -3.06 -16.86
C GLN A 126 1.11 -4.26 -16.35
N HIS A 127 1.31 -4.37 -15.04
CA HIS A 127 2.24 -5.34 -14.45
C HIS A 127 1.56 -6.47 -13.69
N GLY A 128 0.24 -6.38 -13.43
CA GLY A 128 -0.51 -7.48 -12.86
C GLY A 128 -0.56 -8.63 -13.86
N ASN A 129 0.24 -9.68 -13.64
CA ASN A 129 0.16 -10.89 -14.46
C ASN A 129 -1.29 -11.38 -14.50
N ALA A 130 -1.74 -11.75 -15.70
CA ALA A 130 -3.14 -11.99 -16.02
C ALA A 130 -3.86 -12.90 -15.00
N LEU A 131 -4.46 -12.27 -13.99
CA LEU A 131 -5.64 -12.74 -13.28
C LEU A 131 -6.81 -13.06 -14.25
N SER A 132 -6.64 -12.75 -15.55
CA SER A 132 -7.58 -12.93 -16.65
C SER A 132 -7.33 -14.11 -17.61
N SER A 133 -6.25 -14.90 -17.52
CA SER A 133 -6.10 -16.03 -18.46
C SER A 133 -6.95 -17.26 -18.11
N LYS A 134 -7.57 -17.28 -16.92
CA LYS A 134 -8.42 -18.38 -16.41
C LYS A 134 -9.55 -17.89 -15.49
N VAL A 135 -10.29 -16.86 -15.90
CA VAL A 135 -11.62 -16.56 -15.34
C VAL A 135 -12.65 -16.76 -16.44
#